data_AF-A0A7Y4TE47-F1
#
_entry.id   AF-A0A7Y4TE47-F1
#
_cell.length_a   1.000
_cell.length_b   1.000
_cell.length_c   1.000
_cell.angle_alpha   90.00
_cell.angle_beta   90.00
_cell.angle_gamma   90.00
#
_symmetry.space_group_name_H-M   'P 1'
#
loop_
_entity.id
_entity.type
_entity.pdbx_description
1 polymer ?
#
loop_
_entity_poly.entity_id
_entity_poly.type
_entity_poly.pdbx_seq_one_letter_code
_entity_poly.pdbx_strand_id
1 'polypeptide(L)' 'LKILRVRLVSGGGVPATVIAAPFVVACGDGALEIVELQRAGRGAQGVEEFRRGFPLAVGTRLS' A
#
# COMPACT_ATOMS: atom_id res chain seq x y z
N LEU A 1 0.86 11.11 -0.79
CA LEU A 1 0.99 9.97 -1.72
C LEU A 1 -0.35 9.82 -2.43
N LYS A 2 -0.40 9.59 -3.75
CA LYS A 2 -1.67 9.32 -4.45
C LYS A 2 -1.80 7.82 -4.69
N ILE A 3 -2.96 7.26 -4.39
CA ILE A 3 -3.30 5.85 -4.69
C ILE A 3 -4.14 5.86 -5.95
N LEU A 4 -3.69 5.15 -6.99
CA LEU A 4 -4.29 5.21 -8.32
C LEU A 4 -5.06 3.93 -8.66
N ARG A 5 -4.60 2.77 -8.19
CA ARG A 5 -5.30 1.50 -8.36
C ARG A 5 -5.06 0.56 -7.18
N VAL A 6 -6.12 -0.12 -6.77
CA VAL A 6 -6.13 -1.10 -5.68
C VAL A 6 -6.91 -2.35 -6.08
N ARG A 7 -6.68 -3.44 -5.35
CA ARG A 7 -7.55 -4.64 -5.36
C ARG A 7 -8.08 -4.88 -3.95
N LEU A 8 -9.34 -5.32 -3.87
CA LEU A 8 -9.90 -5.85 -2.63
C LEU A 8 -9.25 -7.20 -2.33
N VAL A 9 -8.78 -7.36 -1.10
CA VAL A 9 -8.22 -8.62 -0.63
C VAL A 9 -8.73 -8.92 0.78
N SER A 10 -8.80 -10.20 1.11
CA SER A 10 -9.06 -10.62 2.49
C SER A 10 -7.87 -10.26 3.38
N GLY A 11 -8.15 -9.73 4.55
CA GLY A 11 -7.14 -9.36 5.53
C GLY A 11 -7.78 -8.55 6.65
N GLY A 12 -7.07 -8.43 7.77
CA GLY A 12 -7.54 -7.69 8.93
C GLY A 12 -6.38 -7.31 9.84
N GLY A 13 -6.61 -6.35 10.70
CA GLY A 13 -5.61 -5.81 11.60
C GLY A 13 -5.93 -4.39 12.01
N VAL A 14 -4.95 -3.69 12.56
CA VAL A 14 -5.10 -2.28 12.89
C VAL A 14 -5.26 -1.47 11.59
N PRO A 15 -6.30 -0.61 11.46
CA PRO A 15 -6.48 0.20 10.27
C PRO A 15 -5.25 1.06 9.96
N ALA A 16 -4.97 1.20 8.66
CA ALA A 16 -3.80 1.88 8.11
C ALA A 16 -2.45 1.16 8.35
N THR A 17 -2.47 -0.12 8.75
CA THR A 17 -1.24 -0.91 8.89
C THR A 17 -0.94 -1.73 7.64
N VAL A 18 0.32 -1.75 7.21
CA VAL A 18 0.80 -2.69 6.19
C VAL A 18 0.80 -4.09 6.77
N ILE A 19 0.00 -4.99 6.22
CA ILE A 19 -0.19 -6.36 6.75
C ILE A 19 0.47 -7.44 5.88
N ALA A 20 0.77 -7.15 4.62
CA ALA A 20 1.45 -8.09 3.73
C ALA A 20 2.20 -7.39 2.59
N ALA A 21 3.15 -8.13 1.99
CA ALA A 21 3.77 -7.77 0.73
C ALA A 21 2.85 -8.13 -0.47
N PRO A 22 2.94 -7.44 -1.63
CA PRO A 22 3.90 -6.38 -1.92
C PRO A 22 3.53 -5.05 -1.24
N PHE A 23 2.25 -4.69 -1.11
CA PHE A 23 1.81 -3.54 -0.33
C PHE A 23 0.32 -3.67 -0.01
N VAL A 24 0.01 -4.48 1.01
CA VAL A 24 -1.36 -4.69 1.48
C VAL A 24 -1.59 -3.93 2.77
N VAL A 25 -2.65 -3.12 2.81
CA VAL A 25 -2.98 -2.28 3.97
C VAL A 25 -4.31 -2.73 4.57
N ALA A 26 -4.34 -2.96 5.88
CA ALA A 26 -5.57 -3.21 6.63
C ALA A 26 -6.45 -1.95 6.65
N CYS A 27 -7.74 -2.15 6.40
CA CYS A 27 -8.75 -1.10 6.47
C CYS A 27 -9.63 -1.28 7.72
N GLY A 28 -10.64 -0.43 7.88
CA GLY A 28 -11.66 -0.61 8.92
C GLY A 28 -12.44 -1.92 8.75
N ASP A 29 -12.60 -2.36 7.50
CA ASP A 29 -13.10 -3.66 7.12
C ASP A 29 -12.28 -4.18 5.92
N GLY A 30 -11.86 -5.45 5.98
CA GLY A 30 -10.99 -6.07 4.99
C GLY A 30 -9.62 -5.40 4.82
N ALA A 31 -9.05 -5.54 3.63
CA ALA A 31 -7.77 -4.96 3.26
C ALA A 31 -7.69 -4.59 1.77
N LEU A 32 -6.75 -3.72 1.44
CA LEU A 32 -6.47 -3.26 0.09
C LEU A 32 -5.04 -3.63 -0.32
N GLU A 33 -4.90 -4.31 -1.45
CA GLU A 33 -3.61 -4.43 -2.14
C GLU A 33 -3.42 -3.20 -3.04
N ILE A 34 -2.39 -2.41 -2.76
CA ILE A 34 -2.02 -1.27 -3.60
C ILE A 34 -1.19 -1.76 -4.78
N VAL A 35 -1.69 -1.56 -5.99
CA VAL A 35 -1.01 -2.02 -7.22
C VAL A 35 -0.38 -0.89 -8.02
N GLU A 36 -0.98 0.31 -8.00
CA GLU A 36 -0.45 1.51 -8.66
C GLU A 36 -0.65 2.75 -7.79
N LEU A 37 0.39 3.58 -7.71
CA LEU A 37 0.44 4.77 -6.90
C LEU A 37 1.36 5.83 -7.52
N GLN A 38 1.29 7.07 -7.02
CA GLN A 38 2.09 8.17 -7.51
C GLN A 38 2.66 8.99 -6.35
N ARG A 39 3.99 9.14 -6.35
CA ARG A 39 4.71 10.07 -5.47
C ARG A 39 4.65 11.49 -6.01
N ALA A 40 4.76 12.48 -5.12
CA ALA A 40 4.85 13.88 -5.52
C ALA A 40 6.03 14.09 -6.48
N GLY A 41 5.79 14.80 -7.59
CA GLY A 41 6.81 15.06 -8.61
C GLY A 41 7.23 13.84 -9.44
N ARG A 42 6.54 12.69 -9.34
CA ARG A 42 6.78 11.49 -10.16
C ARG A 42 5.54 11.17 -11.01
N GLY A 43 5.73 10.37 -12.06
CA GLY A 43 4.65 9.73 -12.81
C GLY A 43 3.95 8.64 -11.98
N ALA A 44 2.94 7.99 -12.56
CA ALA A 44 2.34 6.80 -11.96
C ALA A 44 3.37 5.65 -11.92
N GLN A 45 3.37 4.87 -10.84
CA GLN A 45 4.36 3.85 -10.54
C GLN A 45 3.68 2.58 -10.04
N GLY A 46 4.18 1.42 -10.46
CA GLY A 46 3.81 0.15 -9.86
C GLY A 46 4.39 -0.01 -8.45
N VAL A 47 3.78 -0.87 -7.64
CA VAL A 47 4.21 -1.12 -6.25
C VAL A 47 5.69 -1.54 -6.14
N GLU A 48 6.17 -2.38 -7.05
CA GLU A 48 7.57 -2.84 -7.06
C GLU A 48 8.55 -1.72 -7.37
N GLU A 49 8.18 -0.79 -8.26
CA GLU A 49 8.99 0.39 -8.54
C GLU A 49 9.03 1.33 -7.33
N PHE A 50 7.88 1.54 -6.72
CA PHE A 50 7.76 2.39 -5.55
C PHE A 50 8.64 1.88 -4.39
N ARG A 51 8.60 0.57 -4.10
CA ARG A 51 9.32 -0.03 -2.96
C ARG A 51 10.84 0.05 -3.05
N ARG A 52 11.41 0.06 -4.26
CA ARG A 52 12.86 0.22 -4.44
C ARG A 52 13.39 1.54 -3.87
N GLY A 53 12.58 2.60 -3.90
CA GLY A 53 12.92 3.92 -3.36
C GLY A 53 12.15 4.28 -2.08
N PHE A 54 11.34 3.37 -1.55
CA PHE A 54 10.52 3.57 -0.36
C PHE A 54 10.23 2.19 0.29
N PRO A 55 11.18 1.62 1.05
CA PRO A 55 11.00 0.33 1.68
C PRO A 55 9.84 0.40 2.69
N LEU A 56 8.84 -0.44 2.47
CA LEU A 56 7.70 -0.63 3.37
C LEU A 56 7.82 -1.99 4.04
N ALA A 57 7.86 -1.97 5.37
CA ALA A 57 7.84 -3.17 6.19
C ALA A 57 6.39 -3.53 6.56
N VAL A 58 6.14 -4.83 6.74
CA VAL A 58 4.93 -5.27 7.42
C VAL A 58 4.94 -4.73 8.85
N GLY A 59 3.80 -4.25 9.32
CA GLY A 59 3.63 -3.55 10.59
C GLY A 59 3.77 -2.03 10.52
N THR A 60 4.25 -1.47 9.40
CA THR A 60 4.28 0.00 9.23
C THR A 60 2.87 0.57 9.28
N ARG A 61 2.64 1.56 10.14
CA ARG A 61 1.37 2.31 10.20
C ARG A 61 1.48 3.58 9.35
N LEU A 62 0.52 3.76 8.45
CA LEU A 62 0.44 4.88 7.53
C LEU A 62 -0.39 6.01 8.16
N SER A 63 0.00 7.25 7.88
CA SER A 63 -0.67 8.48 8.33
C SER A 63 -0.70 9.51 7.22
#